data_AF-A0A3B9Z4J2-F1
#
_entry.id   AF-A0A3B9Z4J2-F1
#
_cell.length_a   1.000
_cell.length_b   1.000
_cell.length_c   1.000
_cell.angle_alpha   90.00
_cell.angle_beta   90.00
_cell.angle_gamma   90.00
#
_symmetry.space_group_name_H-M   'P 1'
#
loop_
_entity.id
_entity.type
_entity.pdbx_description
1 polymer ?
#
loop_
_entity_poly.entity_id
_entity_poly.type
_entity_poly.pdbx_seq_one_letter_code
_entity_poly.pdbx_strand_id
1 'polypeptide(L)'
;MAAEFSFDVVSTFDRQEVLNAIDQVRRELVTRFDLKDSGSTIELDDKVIKLASASELTLDSVRDLLLGKAVRRKLSPKIFDYGEVEEAAKGTVRQTVKLRQGLSPELAREIVKIVRD
;
A
#
# COMPACT_ATOMS: atom_id res chain seq x y z
N MET A 1 12.11 40.65 19.19
CA MET A 1 11.56 39.29 19.39
C MET A 1 11.90 38.49 18.16
N ALA A 2 12.70 37.42 18.28
CA ALA A 2 12.90 36.51 17.17
C ALA A 2 11.54 35.87 16.85
N ALA A 3 11.15 35.84 15.58
CA ALA A 3 9.98 35.08 15.17
C ALA A 3 10.29 33.60 15.41
N GLU A 4 9.55 32.96 16.31
CA GLU A 4 9.59 31.51 16.46
C GLU A 4 8.86 30.88 15.27
N PHE A 5 9.60 30.15 14.45
CA PHE A 5 9.05 29.34 13.37
C PHE A 5 9.07 27.88 13.80
N SER A 6 7.91 27.23 13.78
CA SER A 6 7.76 25.80 14.03
C SER A 6 6.93 25.18 12.90
N PHE A 7 7.11 23.88 12.69
CA PHE A 7 6.34 23.10 11.73
C PHE A 7 6.14 21.68 12.27
N ASP A 8 5.02 21.05 11.89
CA ASP A 8 4.68 19.68 12.27
C ASP A 8 5.07 18.69 11.19
N VAL A 9 5.64 17.55 11.60
CA VAL A 9 5.88 16.41 10.71
C VAL A 9 4.80 15.37 10.94
N VAL A 10 3.90 15.21 9.95
CA VAL A 10 2.79 14.25 9.99
C VAL A 10 2.84 13.32 8.79
N SER A 11 2.66 12.03 9.04
CA SER A 11 2.50 11.00 8.03
C SER A 11 1.03 10.61 7.95
N THR A 12 0.31 11.23 7.02
CA THR A 12 -1.12 10.94 6.79
C THR A 12 -1.34 10.67 5.31
N PHE A 13 -2.25 9.75 5.01
CA PHE A 13 -2.75 9.54 3.66
C PHE A 13 -4.27 9.67 3.65
N ASP A 14 -4.82 10.01 2.48
CA ASP A 14 -6.25 10.09 2.30
C ASP A 14 -6.83 8.68 2.12
N ARG A 15 -7.64 8.25 3.10
CA ARG A 15 -8.30 6.94 3.09
C ARG A 15 -9.26 6.79 1.90
N GLN A 16 -9.89 7.88 1.48
CA GLN A 16 -10.80 7.88 0.36
C GLN A 16 -10.04 7.69 -0.96
N GLU A 17 -8.86 8.29 -1.10
CA GLU A 17 -7.99 8.03 -2.24
C GLU A 17 -7.46 6.60 -2.28
N VAL A 18 -7.18 5.98 -1.12
CA VAL A 18 -6.79 4.56 -1.04
C VAL A 18 -7.94 3.67 -1.49
N LEU A 19 -9.17 3.92 -1.01
CA LEU A 19 -10.37 3.22 -1.45
C LEU A 19 -10.55 3.33 -2.96
N ASN A 20 -10.46 4.56 -3.50
CA ASN A 20 -10.57 4.82 -4.94
C ASN A 20 -9.48 4.09 -5.74
N ALA A 21 -8.25 4.01 -5.21
CA ALA A 21 -7.16 3.26 -5.84
C ALA A 21 -7.48 1.77 -5.91
N ILE A 22 -7.97 1.19 -4.81
CA ILE A 22 -8.29 -0.24 -4.72
C ILE A 22 -9.50 -0.61 -5.57
N ASP A 23 -10.54 0.22 -5.61
CA ASP A 23 -11.68 0.01 -6.49
C ASP A 23 -11.28 0.06 -7.97
N GLN A 24 -10.35 0.95 -8.34
CA GLN A 24 -9.82 1.00 -9.69
C GLN A 24 -9.04 -0.26 -10.04
N VAL A 25 -8.19 -0.73 -9.11
CA VAL A 25 -7.45 -1.99 -9.27
C VAL A 25 -8.43 -3.14 -9.44
N ARG A 26 -9.44 -3.26 -8.57
CA ARG A 26 -10.47 -4.30 -8.64
C ARG A 26 -11.19 -4.33 -9.99
N ARG A 27 -11.53 -3.17 -10.55
CA ARG A 27 -12.11 -3.09 -11.90
C ARG A 27 -11.13 -3.57 -12.97
N GLU A 28 -9.86 -3.18 -12.87
CA GLU A 28 -8.85 -3.61 -13.81
C GLU A 28 -8.54 -5.10 -13.73
N LEU A 29 -8.57 -5.72 -12.55
CA LEU A 29 -8.42 -7.18 -12.39
C LEU A 29 -9.46 -7.95 -13.22
N VAL A 30 -10.68 -7.41 -13.35
CA VAL A 30 -11.76 -8.02 -14.14
C VAL A 30 -11.58 -7.79 -15.64
N THR A 31 -11.05 -6.62 -16.04
CA THR A 31 -10.90 -6.26 -17.45
C THR A 31 -9.60 -6.73 -18.09
N ARG A 32 -8.53 -6.93 -17.31
CA ARG A 32 -7.23 -7.38 -17.81
C ARG A 32 -7.29 -8.86 -18.17
N PHE A 33 -7.00 -9.18 -19.42
CA PHE A 33 -7.06 -10.56 -19.92
C PHE A 33 -6.08 -11.49 -19.19
N ASP A 34 -4.90 -10.98 -18.84
CA ASP A 34 -3.85 -11.66 -18.07
C ASP A 34 -4.21 -11.93 -16.60
N LEU A 35 -5.16 -11.17 -16.03
CA LEU A 35 -5.56 -11.30 -14.62
C LEU A 35 -6.95 -11.91 -14.43
N LYS A 36 -7.79 -11.92 -15.46
CA LYS A 36 -9.19 -12.39 -15.39
C LYS A 36 -9.32 -13.86 -14.99
N ASP A 37 -8.40 -14.72 -15.44
CA ASP A 37 -8.40 -16.15 -15.11
C ASP A 37 -7.46 -16.49 -13.94
N SER A 38 -6.72 -15.50 -13.42
CA SER A 38 -5.75 -15.69 -12.33
C SER A 38 -6.40 -15.82 -10.94
N GLY A 39 -7.71 -15.64 -10.82
CA GLY A 39 -8.40 -15.64 -9.51
C GLY A 39 -7.90 -14.56 -8.55
N SER A 40 -7.30 -13.48 -9.07
CA SER A 40 -6.74 -12.40 -8.26
C SER A 40 -7.83 -11.64 -7.51
N THR A 41 -7.64 -11.45 -6.20
CA THR A 41 -8.52 -10.67 -5.34
C THR A 41 -7.74 -9.62 -4.58
N ILE A 42 -8.32 -8.43 -4.51
CA ILE A 42 -7.87 -7.35 -3.63
C ILE A 42 -9.02 -6.99 -2.69
N GLU A 43 -8.71 -6.98 -1.40
CA GLU A 43 -9.64 -6.62 -0.34
C GLU A 43 -8.99 -5.58 0.56
N LEU A 44 -9.69 -4.47 0.81
CA LEU A 44 -9.31 -3.50 1.82
C LEU A 44 -10.09 -3.79 3.09
N ASP A 45 -9.36 -4.15 4.15
CA ASP A 45 -9.80 -4.07 5.53
C ASP A 45 -9.35 -2.70 6.11
N ASP A 46 -9.68 -2.39 7.36
CA ASP A 46 -9.56 -1.02 7.90
C ASP A 46 -8.19 -0.33 7.65
N LYS A 47 -7.09 -1.05 7.94
CA LYS A 47 -5.70 -0.60 7.67
C LYS A 47 -4.85 -1.65 6.96
N VAL A 48 -5.49 -2.69 6.42
CA VAL A 48 -4.80 -3.86 5.89
C VAL A 48 -5.41 -4.21 4.54
N ILE A 49 -4.57 -4.29 3.52
CA ILE A 49 -4.95 -4.75 2.19
C ILE A 49 -4.54 -6.22 2.09
N LYS A 50 -5.49 -7.08 1.75
CA LYS A 50 -5.24 -8.49 1.46
C LYS A 50 -5.24 -8.68 -0.04
N LEU A 51 -4.12 -9.17 -0.54
CA LEU A 51 -3.94 -9.58 -1.93
C LEU A 51 -3.96 -11.11 -1.97
N ALA A 52 -4.68 -11.68 -2.93
CA ALA A 52 -4.55 -13.09 -3.26
C ALA A 52 -4.46 -13.23 -4.78
N SER A 53 -3.67 -14.19 -5.24
CA SER A 53 -3.48 -14.45 -6.67
C SER A 53 -3.07 -15.91 -6.93
N ALA A 54 -3.09 -16.35 -8.18
CA ALA A 54 -2.72 -17.72 -8.55
C ALA A 54 -1.21 -17.99 -8.48
N SER A 55 -0.36 -16.98 -8.58
CA SER A 55 1.09 -17.14 -8.54
C SER A 55 1.78 -15.86 -8.06
N GLU A 56 3.03 -15.96 -7.65
CA GLU A 56 3.84 -14.80 -7.25
C GLU A 56 4.01 -13.79 -8.40
N LEU A 57 4.17 -14.27 -9.64
CA LEU A 57 4.24 -13.41 -10.83
C LEU A 57 2.96 -12.59 -11.06
N THR A 58 1.80 -13.21 -10.82
CA THR A 58 0.52 -12.51 -10.95
C THR A 58 0.29 -11.55 -9.78
N LEU A 59 0.71 -11.93 -8.57
CA LEU A 59 0.73 -11.06 -7.40
C LEU A 59 1.58 -9.80 -7.64
N ASP A 60 2.80 -9.93 -8.16
CA ASP A 60 3.67 -8.79 -8.50
C ASP A 60 3.01 -7.86 -9.52
N SER A 61 2.37 -8.43 -10.54
CA SER A 61 1.62 -7.65 -11.53
C SER A 61 0.46 -6.85 -10.92
N VAL A 62 -0.22 -7.42 -9.92
CA VAL A 62 -1.29 -6.74 -9.16
C VAL A 62 -0.70 -5.65 -8.26
N ARG A 63 0.46 -5.90 -7.64
CA ARG A 63 1.17 -4.92 -6.82
C ARG A 63 1.60 -3.70 -7.65
N ASP A 64 2.18 -3.92 -8.82
CA ASP A 64 2.57 -2.84 -9.72
C ASP A 64 1.37 -2.02 -10.18
N LEU A 65 0.25 -2.68 -10.44
CA LEU A 65 -1.01 -2.03 -10.78
C LEU A 65 -1.49 -1.14 -9.63
N LEU A 66 -1.49 -1.66 -8.40
CA LEU A 66 -1.85 -0.91 -7.19
C LEU A 66 -0.95 0.31 -7.00
N LEU A 67 0.37 0.14 -7.13
CA LEU A 67 1.34 1.22 -7.04
C LEU A 67 1.07 2.29 -8.10
N GLY A 68 0.85 1.89 -9.36
CA GLY A 68 0.54 2.82 -10.44
C GLY A 68 -0.73 3.62 -10.20
N LYS A 69 -1.77 3.00 -9.64
CA LYS A 69 -3.03 3.70 -9.29
C LYS A 69 -2.91 4.59 -8.06
N ALA A 70 -2.10 4.18 -7.09
CA ALA A 70 -1.84 4.96 -5.89
C ALA A 70 -1.04 6.23 -6.22
N VAL A 71 0.05 6.11 -6.99
CA VAL A 71 0.89 7.26 -7.39
C VAL A 71 0.09 8.29 -8.18
N ARG A 72 -0.78 7.87 -9.10
CA ARG A 72 -1.67 8.78 -9.85
C ARG A 72 -2.61 9.59 -8.94
N ARG A 73 -2.92 9.07 -7.75
CA ARG A 73 -3.75 9.71 -6.71
C ARG A 73 -2.93 10.46 -5.67
N LYS A 74 -1.63 10.69 -5.94
CA LYS A 74 -0.68 11.34 -5.01
C LYS A 74 -0.51 10.58 -3.69
N LEU A 75 -0.83 9.30 -3.66
CA LEU A 75 -0.50 8.42 -2.54
C LEU A 75 0.97 8.02 -2.65
N SER A 76 1.71 8.20 -1.57
CA SER A 76 3.11 7.80 -1.52
C SER A 76 3.22 6.27 -1.54
N PRO A 77 4.07 5.66 -2.38
CA PRO A 77 4.34 4.22 -2.35
C PRO A 77 4.80 3.70 -0.99
N LYS A 78 5.40 4.58 -0.17
CA LYS A 78 5.92 4.25 1.16
C LYS A 78 4.83 3.99 2.21
N ILE A 79 3.56 4.28 1.89
CA ILE A 79 2.44 3.94 2.79
C ILE A 79 2.14 2.44 2.77
N PHE A 80 2.52 1.73 1.71
CA PHE A 80 2.26 0.30 1.56
C PHE A 80 3.41 -0.50 2.15
N ASP A 81 3.15 -1.16 3.26
CA ASP A 81 4.08 -2.07 3.92
C ASP A 81 3.76 -3.50 3.51
N TYR A 82 4.48 -3.97 2.50
CA TYR A 82 4.31 -5.30 1.94
C TYR A 82 4.87 -6.34 2.89
N GLY A 83 4.00 -7.17 3.47
CA GLY A 83 4.40 -8.33 4.24
C GLY A 83 4.93 -9.46 3.36
N GLU A 84 5.29 -10.56 4.01
CA GLU A 84 5.72 -11.78 3.32
C GLU A 84 4.60 -12.35 2.45
N VAL A 85 5.01 -12.98 1.35
CA VAL A 85 4.10 -13.73 0.47
C VAL A 85 3.91 -15.11 1.08
N GLU A 86 2.68 -15.44 1.42
CA GLU A 86 2.29 -16.72 2.00
C GLU A 86 1.65 -17.59 0.93
N GLU A 87 2.06 -18.86 0.86
CA GLU A 87 1.36 -19.86 0.06
C GLU A 87 0.02 -20.22 0.72
N ALA A 88 -1.04 -20.23 -0.07
CA ALA A 88 -2.39 -20.54 0.35
C ALA A 88 -2.91 -21.82 -0.33
N ALA A 89 -4.07 -22.28 0.13
CA ALA A 89 -4.68 -23.50 -0.38
C ALA A 89 -4.87 -23.46 -1.91
N LYS A 90 -4.72 -24.63 -2.55
CA LYS A 90 -4.83 -24.82 -4.01
C LYS A 90 -3.73 -24.14 -4.85
N GLY A 91 -2.55 -23.90 -4.27
CA GLY A 91 -1.42 -23.31 -5.00
C GLY A 91 -1.61 -21.83 -5.32
N THR A 92 -2.46 -21.15 -4.55
CA THR A 92 -2.60 -19.68 -4.62
C THR A 92 -1.61 -19.03 -3.69
N VAL A 93 -1.25 -17.79 -3.95
CA VAL A 93 -0.41 -16.98 -3.05
C VAL A 93 -1.25 -15.86 -2.45
N ARG A 94 -0.91 -15.48 -1.23
CA ARG A 94 -1.53 -14.38 -0.49
C ARG A 94 -0.46 -13.45 0.01
N GLN A 95 -0.76 -12.16 0.03
CA GLN A 95 0.10 -11.17 0.63
C GLN A 95 -0.73 -10.19 1.42
N THR A 96 -0.28 -9.93 2.65
CA THR A 96 -0.87 -8.93 3.52
C THR A 96 -0.06 -7.65 3.42
N VAL A 97 -0.68 -6.55 3.03
CA VAL A 97 -0.06 -5.24 2.91
C VAL A 97 -0.67 -4.31 3.95
N LYS A 98 0.15 -3.85 4.91
CA LYS A 98 -0.30 -2.92 5.95
C LYS A 98 -0.19 -1.49 5.46
N LEU A 99 -1.16 -0.65 5.81
CA LEU A 99 -1.12 0.78 5.51
C LEU A 99 -0.47 1.53 6.67
N ARG A 100 0.71 2.10 6.42
CA ARG A 100 1.43 2.92 7.39
C ARG A 100 0.79 4.30 7.48
N GLN A 101 0.12 4.55 8.60
CA GLN A 101 -0.42 5.86 8.97
C GLN A 101 0.22 6.31 10.27
N GLY A 102 0.67 7.56 10.30
CA GLY A 102 1.41 8.13 11.43
C GLY A 102 2.90 7.82 11.39
N LEU A 103 3.60 8.35 12.38
CA LEU A 103 5.01 8.10 12.63
C LEU A 103 5.11 7.07 13.75
N SER A 104 5.83 5.96 13.51
CA SER A 104 6.17 5.05 14.60
C SER A 104 7.17 5.74 15.55
N PRO A 105 7.23 5.35 16.82
CA PRO A 105 8.20 5.91 17.75
C PRO A 105 9.65 5.65 17.32
N GLU A 106 9.93 4.57 16.57
CA GLU A 106 11.26 4.35 16.00
C GLU A 106 11.58 5.38 14.92
N LEU A 107 10.67 5.57 13.95
CA LEU A 107 10.80 6.57 12.88
C LEU A 107 10.92 7.99 13.42
N ALA A 108 10.15 8.33 14.45
CA ALA A 108 10.24 9.64 15.09
C ALA A 108 11.63 9.88 15.71
N ARG A 109 12.20 8.87 16.39
CA ARG A 109 13.56 8.95 16.95
C ARG A 109 14.62 9.07 15.85
N GLU A 110 14.44 8.37 14.73
CA GLU A 110 15.33 8.44 13.58
C GLU A 110 15.33 9.83 12.94
N ILE A 111 14.14 10.41 12.73
CA ILE A 111 13.99 11.79 12.22
C ILE A 111 14.68 12.79 13.17
N VAL A 112 14.46 12.66 14.49
CA VAL A 112 15.10 13.57 15.47
C VAL A 112 16.63 13.46 15.43
N LYS A 113 17.18 12.26 15.25
CA LYS A 113 18.63 12.09 15.06
C LYS A 113 19.10 12.79 13.79
N ILE A 114 18.46 12.52 12.65
CA ILE A 114 18.82 13.12 11.34
C ILE A 114 18.71 14.64 11.34
N VAL A 115 17.75 15.23 12.06
CA VAL A 115 17.58 16.70 12.14
C VAL A 115 18.61 17.33 13.08
N ARG A 116 19.10 16.58 14.07
CA ARG A 116 20.04 17.07 15.07
C ARG A 116 21.51 16.92 14.64
N ASP A 117 21.82 15.88 13.89
CA ASP A 117 23.10 15.69 13.20
C ASP A 117 23.21 16.60 11.96
#